data_AF-A0A2X3EDF7-F1
#
_entry.id   AF-A0A2X3EDF7-F1
#
_cell.length_a   1.000
_cell.length_b   1.000
_cell.length_c   1.000
_cell.angle_alpha   90.00
_cell.angle_beta   90.00
_cell.angle_gamma   90.00
#
_symmetry.space_group_name_H-M   'P 1'
#
loop_
_entity.id
_entity.type
_entity.pdbx_description
1 polymer ?
#
loop_
_entity_poly.entity_id
_entity_poly.type
_entity_poly.pdbx_seq_one_letter_code
_entity_poly.pdbx_strand_id
1 'polypeptide(L)'
;MINTLLYRILLAIPTMLGVAVICFMLVQIAPGDPLVSVMPPDASEALRQTLMQAYGFDKPLPLQFIHWLWRALHGDLGMSVATGRPVIDEVMTAVAYSLRLALLATAIGFVLGSLFGFVAGYFRNSVIDRLASVLSGVWRQRAALLAGDAAGDPLQRQVRAAAGHRRRADRRGGLAMGLGAPAVHAAAGPHPVGDPDRDYRPHRALAGGRYPSARSLSLACAPAGSTSRASLSMS
;
A
#
# COMPACT_ATOMS: atom_id res chain seq x y z
N MET A 1 11.16 9.93 25.98
CA MET A 1 11.91 9.35 24.83
C MET A 1 12.22 7.85 25.00
N ILE A 2 12.49 7.36 26.21
CA ILE A 2 12.72 5.91 26.45
C ILE A 2 11.47 5.06 26.14
N ASN A 3 10.27 5.54 26.49
CA ASN A 3 9.02 4.84 26.21
C ASN A 3 8.78 4.57 24.71
N THR A 4 9.13 5.53 23.84
CA THR A 4 9.02 5.36 22.37
C THR A 4 10.08 4.40 21.82
N LEU A 5 11.26 4.35 22.45
CA LEU A 5 12.31 3.38 22.08
C LEU A 5 11.86 1.96 22.46
N LEU A 6 11.35 1.77 23.68
CA LEU A 6 10.78 0.50 24.14
C LEU A 6 9.63 0.04 23.24
N TYR A 7 8.69 0.94 22.90
CA TYR A 7 7.56 0.60 22.03
C TYR A 7 8.02 0.14 20.64
N ARG A 8 9.06 0.78 20.07
CA ARG A 8 9.63 0.37 18.77
C ARG A 8 10.34 -0.98 18.86
N ILE A 9 11.10 -1.24 19.91
CA ILE A 9 11.76 -2.54 20.13
C ILE A 9 10.71 -3.63 20.34
N LEU A 10 9.66 -3.34 21.11
CA LEU A 10 8.57 -4.28 21.35
C LEU A 10 7.79 -4.62 20.07
N LEU A 11 7.64 -3.67 19.14
CA LEU A 11 7.11 -3.93 17.78
C LEU A 11 8.10 -4.68 16.87
N ALA A 12 9.40 -4.54 17.09
CA ALA A 12 10.43 -5.23 16.31
C ALA A 12 10.47 -6.74 16.62
N ILE A 13 10.16 -7.14 17.85
CA ILE A 13 10.16 -8.56 18.26
C ILE A 13 9.15 -9.41 17.44
N PRO A 14 7.85 -9.09 17.36
CA PRO A 14 6.89 -9.90 16.60
C PRO A 14 7.17 -9.86 15.10
N THR A 15 7.71 -8.76 14.58
CA THR A 15 8.09 -8.67 13.16
C THR A 15 9.30 -9.56 12.86
N MET A 16 10.34 -9.54 13.69
CA MET A 16 11.47 -10.45 13.56
C MET A 16 11.05 -11.92 13.71
N LEU A 17 10.18 -12.23 14.68
CA LEU A 17 9.66 -13.59 14.84
C LEU A 17 8.86 -14.03 13.61
N GLY A 18 8.01 -13.16 13.06
CA GLY A 18 7.26 -13.42 11.84
C GLY A 18 8.18 -13.71 10.65
N VAL A 19 9.21 -12.89 10.44
CA VAL A 19 10.21 -13.12 9.39
C VAL A 19 10.96 -14.43 9.63
N ALA A 20 11.39 -14.72 10.86
CA ALA A 20 12.10 -15.95 11.20
C ALA A 20 11.26 -17.20 10.91
N VAL A 21 9.96 -17.18 11.26
CA VAL A 21 9.03 -18.28 10.94
C VAL A 21 8.87 -18.44 9.43
N ILE A 22 8.70 -17.33 8.69
CA ILE A 22 8.57 -17.38 7.22
C ILE A 22 9.86 -17.94 6.59
N CYS A 23 11.04 -17.48 7.02
CA CYS A 23 12.32 -17.99 6.56
C CYS A 23 12.49 -19.48 6.87
N PHE A 24 12.12 -19.92 8.08
CA PHE A 24 12.18 -21.34 8.45
C PHE A 24 11.26 -22.19 7.56
N MET A 25 10.02 -21.73 7.33
CA MET A 25 9.07 -22.43 6.45
C MET A 25 9.55 -22.47 5.00
N LEU A 26 10.16 -21.38 4.50
CA LEU A 26 10.76 -21.34 3.15
C LEU A 26 11.84 -22.41 2.98
N VAL A 27 12.70 -22.60 3.98
CA VAL A 27 13.74 -23.64 3.96
C VAL A 27 13.13 -25.04 4.00
N GLN A 28 12.07 -25.25 4.79
CA GLN A 28 11.41 -26.56 4.89
C GLN A 28 10.57 -26.92 3.66
N ILE A 29 10.07 -25.93 2.92
CA ILE A 29 9.34 -26.13 1.66
C ILE A 29 10.30 -26.26 0.47
N ALA A 30 11.54 -25.78 0.60
CA ALA A 30 12.53 -25.88 -0.45
C ALA A 30 12.79 -27.37 -0.79
N PRO A 31 12.63 -27.78 -2.06
CA PRO A 31 12.89 -29.15 -2.46
C PRO A 31 14.41 -29.41 -2.41
N GLY A 32 14.86 -30.00 -1.31
CA GLY A 32 16.25 -30.37 -1.07
C GLY A 32 16.39 -30.80 0.38
N ASP A 33 16.57 -32.10 0.61
CA ASP A 33 16.83 -32.58 1.97
C ASP A 33 18.23 -32.07 2.38
N PRO A 34 18.34 -31.19 3.40
CA PRO A 34 19.63 -30.65 3.83
C PRO A 34 20.59 -31.76 4.26
N LEU A 35 20.09 -32.95 4.62
CA LEU A 35 20.92 -34.13 4.85
C LEU A 35 21.68 -34.54 3.59
N VAL A 36 21.07 -34.49 2.41
CA VAL A 36 21.71 -34.94 1.15
C VAL A 36 22.91 -34.06 0.77
N SER A 37 22.87 -32.77 1.10
CA SER A 37 24.01 -31.86 0.90
C SER A 37 25.16 -32.03 1.89
N VAL A 38 24.89 -32.54 3.10
CA VAL A 38 25.93 -32.81 4.11
C VAL A 38 26.45 -34.25 4.00
N MET A 39 25.65 -35.14 3.43
CA MET A 39 25.91 -36.57 3.38
C MET A 39 26.77 -36.94 2.17
N PRO A 40 27.85 -37.72 2.37
CA PRO A 40 28.59 -38.29 1.24
C PRO A 40 27.64 -39.12 0.36
N PRO A 41 27.79 -39.09 -0.98
CA PRO A 41 26.91 -39.81 -1.90
C PRO A 41 26.86 -41.34 -1.65
N ASP A 42 27.84 -41.90 -0.93
CA ASP A 42 27.93 -43.32 -0.55
C ASP A 42 27.57 -43.59 0.93
N ALA A 43 26.84 -42.69 1.61
CA ALA A 43 26.57 -42.86 3.03
C ALA A 43 25.65 -44.05 3.36
N SER A 44 26.09 -44.88 4.30
CA SER A 44 25.29 -45.97 4.86
C SER A 44 24.04 -45.47 5.60
N GLU A 45 22.95 -46.24 5.60
CA GLU A 45 21.69 -45.90 6.29
C GLU A 45 21.88 -45.66 7.81
N ALA A 46 22.87 -46.33 8.42
CA ALA A 46 23.23 -46.10 9.83
C ALA A 46 23.82 -44.69 10.07
N LEU A 47 24.60 -44.17 9.12
CA LEU A 47 25.15 -42.81 9.20
C LEU A 47 24.04 -41.77 9.03
N ARG A 48 23.07 -42.04 8.14
CA ARG A 48 21.88 -41.20 7.95
C ARG A 48 21.07 -41.07 9.24
N GLN A 49 20.78 -42.18 9.92
CA GLN A 49 20.04 -42.16 11.18
C GLN A 49 20.80 -41.40 12.29
N THR A 50 22.13 -41.58 12.35
CA THR A 50 22.99 -40.86 13.30
C THR A 50 22.97 -39.35 13.04
N LEU A 51 23.03 -38.93 11.78
CA LEU A 51 22.96 -37.52 11.39
C LEU A 51 21.56 -36.94 11.62
N MET A 52 20.48 -37.67 11.33
CA MET A 52 19.12 -37.23 11.64
C MET A 52 18.92 -36.96 13.14
N GLN A 53 19.48 -37.81 14.00
CA GLN A 53 19.47 -37.60 15.44
C GLN A 53 20.35 -36.43 15.87
N ALA A 54 21.55 -36.30 15.30
CA ALA A 54 22.49 -35.22 15.61
C ALA A 54 21.95 -33.82 15.23
N TYR A 55 21.27 -33.72 14.08
CA TYR A 55 20.63 -32.48 13.64
C TYR A 55 19.23 -32.26 14.24
N GLY A 56 18.64 -33.28 14.87
CA GLY A 56 17.32 -33.19 15.49
C GLY A 56 16.16 -33.18 14.47
N PHE A 57 16.40 -33.65 13.25
CA PHE A 57 15.37 -33.78 12.19
C PHE A 57 14.30 -34.83 12.52
N ASP A 58 14.52 -35.65 13.54
CA ASP A 58 13.56 -36.62 14.09
C ASP A 58 12.43 -35.96 14.91
N LYS A 59 12.59 -34.69 15.32
CA LYS A 59 11.63 -33.99 16.19
C LYS A 59 10.50 -33.32 15.40
N PRO A 60 9.31 -33.08 16.00
CA PRO A 60 8.24 -32.33 15.34
C PRO A 60 8.67 -30.90 15.01
N LEU A 61 8.21 -30.36 13.88
CA LEU A 61 8.62 -29.06 13.32
C LEU A 61 8.63 -27.89 14.33
N PRO A 62 7.64 -27.73 15.22
CA PRO A 62 7.65 -26.65 16.21
C PRO A 62 8.82 -26.76 17.20
N LEU A 63 9.20 -27.97 17.60
CA LEU A 63 10.35 -28.18 18.49
C LEU A 63 11.65 -27.85 17.78
N GLN A 64 11.79 -28.21 16.50
CA GLN A 64 12.96 -27.85 15.70
C GLN A 64 13.13 -26.32 15.63
N PHE A 65 12.04 -25.59 15.37
CA PHE A 65 12.05 -24.13 15.35
C PHE A 65 12.44 -23.53 16.70
N ILE A 66 11.88 -24.00 17.82
CA ILE A 66 12.22 -23.49 19.16
C ILE A 66 13.69 -23.74 19.50
N HIS A 67 14.20 -24.95 19.23
CA HIS A 67 15.61 -25.27 19.46
C HIS A 67 16.54 -24.40 18.60
N TRP A 68 16.21 -24.22 17.31
CA TRP A 68 16.97 -23.34 16.42
C TRP A 68 16.93 -21.89 16.88
N LEU A 69 15.75 -21.37 17.24
CA LEU A 69 15.57 -20.00 17.73
C LEU A 69 16.36 -19.77 19.02
N TRP A 70 16.37 -20.75 19.95
CA TRP A 70 17.15 -20.67 21.17
C TRP A 70 18.64 -20.56 20.90
N ARG A 71 19.18 -21.39 20.00
CA ARG A 71 20.60 -21.33 19.59
C ARG A 71 20.92 -20.00 18.90
N ALA A 72 20.05 -19.56 17.99
CA ALA A 72 20.20 -18.29 17.29
C ALA A 72 20.22 -17.08 18.24
N LEU A 73 19.39 -17.09 19.28
CA LEU A 73 19.38 -16.06 20.33
C LEU A 73 20.68 -16.03 21.16
N HIS A 74 21.37 -17.17 21.27
CA HIS A 74 22.68 -17.27 21.94
C HIS A 74 23.86 -16.96 20.98
N GLY A 75 23.57 -16.58 19.73
CA GLY A 75 24.58 -16.29 18.72
C GLY A 75 25.10 -17.53 17.97
N ASP A 76 24.54 -18.72 18.21
CA ASP A 76 24.84 -19.93 17.46
C ASP A 76 23.82 -20.12 16.33
N LEU A 77 24.16 -19.61 15.14
CA LEU A 77 23.39 -19.77 13.91
C LEU A 77 23.61 -21.15 13.24
N GLY A 78 24.51 -21.97 13.77
CA GLY A 78 24.90 -23.25 13.21
C GLY A 78 25.87 -23.16 12.04
N MET A 79 26.01 -24.29 11.35
CA MET A 79 26.90 -24.47 10.20
C MET A 79 26.11 -24.37 8.90
N SER A 80 26.67 -23.67 7.92
CA SER A 80 26.12 -23.61 6.57
C SER A 80 26.18 -24.99 5.93
N VAL A 81 25.02 -25.45 5.47
CA VAL A 81 24.87 -26.74 4.79
C VAL A 81 25.52 -26.73 3.40
N ALA A 82 25.67 -25.54 2.79
CA ALA A 82 26.24 -25.40 1.45
C ALA A 82 27.78 -25.33 1.43
N THR A 83 28.38 -24.69 2.43
CA THR A 83 29.83 -24.38 2.48
C THR A 83 30.56 -25.05 3.62
N GLY A 84 29.84 -25.61 4.60
CA GLY A 84 30.42 -26.23 5.79
C GLY A 84 31.09 -25.23 6.75
N ARG A 85 30.81 -23.92 6.62
CA ARG A 85 31.38 -22.86 7.47
C ARG A 85 30.35 -22.33 8.48
N PRO A 86 30.78 -21.72 9.60
CA PRO A 86 29.85 -21.07 10.53
C PRO A 86 29.04 -19.99 9.79
N VAL A 87 27.71 -20.03 9.93
CA VAL A 87 26.83 -19.05 9.26
C VAL A 87 27.13 -17.62 9.72
N ILE A 88 27.54 -17.47 10.99
CA ILE A 88 27.90 -16.16 11.55
C ILE A 88 29.05 -15.49 10.78
N ASP A 89 30.05 -16.25 10.35
CA ASP A 89 31.20 -15.70 9.62
C ASP A 89 30.80 -15.24 8.22
N GLU A 90 29.91 -15.98 7.56
CA GLU A 90 29.36 -15.60 6.25
C GLU A 90 28.52 -14.33 6.36
N VAL A 91 27.65 -14.25 7.38
CA VAL A 91 26.83 -13.05 7.64
C VAL A 91 27.72 -11.85 7.94
N MET A 92 28.72 -12.00 8.82
CA MET A 92 29.63 -10.91 9.17
C MET A 92 30.44 -10.42 7.97
N THR A 93 30.86 -11.35 7.11
CA THR A 93 31.56 -11.03 5.86
C THR A 93 30.66 -10.28 4.89
N ALA A 94 29.41 -10.72 4.70
CA ALA A 94 28.43 -10.06 3.85
C ALA A 94 28.09 -8.65 4.36
N VAL A 95 27.87 -8.51 5.68
CA VAL A 95 27.63 -7.21 6.32
C VAL A 95 28.80 -6.26 6.10
N ALA A 96 30.05 -6.73 6.22
CA ALA A 96 31.22 -5.92 5.95
C ALA A 96 31.27 -5.43 4.49
N TYR A 97 30.91 -6.27 3.52
CA TYR A 97 30.82 -5.85 2.11
C TYR A 97 29.71 -4.82 1.88
N SER A 98 28.51 -5.06 2.40
CA SER A 98 27.40 -4.11 2.30
C SER A 98 27.75 -2.77 2.95
N LEU A 99 28.43 -2.78 4.09
CA LEU A 99 28.86 -1.56 4.78
C LEU A 99 29.88 -0.78 3.94
N ARG A 100 30.86 -1.46 3.33
CA ARG A 100 31.84 -0.82 2.44
C ARG A 100 31.14 -0.17 1.24
N LEU A 101 30.21 -0.88 0.60
CA LEU A 101 29.43 -0.35 -0.52
C LEU A 101 28.54 0.82 -0.10
N ALA A 102 27.87 0.73 1.05
CA ALA A 102 27.02 1.79 1.57
C ALA A 102 27.83 3.06 1.89
N LEU A 103 29.02 2.91 2.50
CA LEU A 103 29.93 4.02 2.78
C LEU A 103 30.43 4.68 1.49
N LEU A 104 30.86 3.91 0.51
CA LEU A 104 31.28 4.42 -0.80
C LEU A 104 30.14 5.16 -1.52
N ALA A 105 28.95 4.55 -1.57
CA ALA A 105 27.78 5.16 -2.18
C ALA A 105 27.35 6.45 -1.46
N THR A 106 27.42 6.46 -0.14
CA THR A 106 27.10 7.65 0.68
C THR A 106 28.14 8.74 0.49
N ALA A 107 29.43 8.40 0.44
CA ALA A 107 30.50 9.37 0.19
C ALA A 107 30.36 10.01 -1.21
N ILE A 108 30.15 9.19 -2.24
CA ILE A 108 29.93 9.68 -3.61
C ILE A 108 28.65 10.52 -3.67
N GLY A 109 27.55 10.03 -3.11
CA GLY A 109 26.27 10.73 -3.07
C GLY A 109 26.34 12.04 -2.29
N PHE A 110 27.10 12.10 -1.21
CA PHE A 110 27.34 13.32 -0.44
C PHE A 110 28.16 14.33 -1.22
N VAL A 111 29.25 13.92 -1.88
CA VAL A 111 30.10 14.81 -2.69
C VAL A 111 29.31 15.36 -3.87
N LEU A 112 28.65 14.49 -4.65
CA LEU A 112 27.83 14.92 -5.78
C LEU A 112 26.64 15.75 -5.32
N GLY A 113 25.91 15.29 -4.31
CA GLY A 113 24.76 16.00 -3.75
C GLY A 113 25.13 17.38 -3.22
N SER A 114 26.27 17.51 -2.54
CA SER A 114 26.78 18.80 -2.06
C SER A 114 27.20 19.71 -3.21
N LEU A 115 27.87 19.17 -4.24
CA LEU A 115 28.30 19.96 -5.40
C LEU A 115 27.09 20.47 -6.20
N PHE A 116 26.16 19.59 -6.53
CA PHE A 116 24.91 19.95 -7.22
C PHE A 116 24.04 20.88 -6.37
N GLY A 117 23.99 20.65 -5.05
CA GLY A 117 23.27 21.53 -4.12
C GLY A 117 23.87 22.94 -4.07
N PHE A 118 25.21 23.05 -4.08
CA PHE A 118 25.92 24.33 -4.13
C PHE A 118 25.67 25.06 -5.46
N VAL A 119 25.82 24.36 -6.60
CA VAL A 119 25.58 24.92 -7.94
C VAL A 119 24.11 25.36 -8.10
N ALA A 120 23.15 24.54 -7.66
CA ALA A 120 21.73 24.90 -7.69
C ALA A 120 21.40 26.08 -6.76
N GLY A 121 22.10 26.19 -5.62
CA GLY A 121 21.98 27.32 -4.70
C GLY A 121 22.51 28.63 -5.27
N TYR A 122 23.63 28.57 -6.01
CA TYR A 122 24.23 29.73 -6.67
C TYR A 122 23.41 30.19 -7.90
N PHE A 123 22.91 29.23 -8.69
CA PHE A 123 22.08 29.50 -9.87
C PHE A 123 20.57 29.43 -9.55
N ARG A 124 20.13 30.08 -8.46
CA ARG A 124 18.69 30.24 -8.18
C ARG A 124 18.01 30.96 -9.35
N ASN A 125 16.87 30.42 -9.79
CA ASN A 125 16.13 30.78 -11.03
C ASN A 125 16.65 30.18 -12.36
N SER A 126 17.56 29.20 -12.33
CA SER A 126 18.09 28.54 -13.55
C SER A 126 17.09 27.63 -14.26
N VAL A 127 17.28 27.47 -15.58
CA VAL A 127 16.53 26.59 -16.50
C VAL A 127 16.43 25.14 -15.99
N ILE A 128 17.39 24.71 -15.17
CA ILE A 128 17.45 23.38 -14.55
C ILE A 128 16.32 23.19 -13.52
N ASP A 129 15.97 24.23 -12.76
CA ASP A 129 14.88 24.17 -11.78
C ASP A 129 13.49 24.11 -12.47
N ARG A 130 13.37 24.79 -13.62
CA ARG A 130 12.19 24.68 -14.49
C ARG A 130 12.08 23.30 -15.15
N LEU A 131 13.18 22.73 -15.63
CA LEU A 131 13.19 21.38 -16.20
C LEU A 131 12.85 20.32 -15.15
N ALA A 132 13.40 20.43 -13.93
CA ALA A 132 13.09 19.54 -12.83
C ALA A 132 11.61 19.64 -12.42
N SER A 133 11.04 20.85 -12.38
CA SER A 133 9.62 21.06 -12.09
C SER A 133 8.72 20.42 -13.15
N VAL A 134 9.05 20.60 -14.44
CA VAL A 134 8.33 19.98 -15.57
C VAL A 134 8.43 18.46 -15.53
N LEU A 135 9.63 17.91 -15.31
CA LEU A 135 9.85 16.47 -15.16
C LEU A 135 9.07 15.88 -13.97
N SER A 136 9.03 16.58 -12.84
CA SER A 136 8.23 16.16 -11.68
C SER A 136 6.74 16.14 -11.99
N GLY A 137 6.25 17.09 -12.80
CA GLY A 137 4.88 17.13 -13.27
C GLY A 137 4.55 15.94 -14.16
N VAL A 138 5.41 15.64 -15.14
CA VAL A 138 5.24 14.50 -16.05
C VAL A 138 5.24 13.17 -15.30
N TRP A 139 6.12 13.02 -14.30
CA TRP A 139 6.18 11.81 -13.49
C TRP A 139 4.93 11.63 -12.63
N ARG A 140 4.46 12.72 -12.01
CA ARG A 140 3.20 12.74 -11.24
C ARG A 140 2.00 12.37 -12.11
N GLN A 141 1.96 12.86 -13.35
CA GLN A 141 0.90 12.55 -14.31
C GLN A 141 0.93 11.07 -14.74
N ARG A 142 2.11 10.50 -15.03
CA ARG A 142 2.25 9.06 -15.36
C ARG A 142 1.91 8.15 -14.19
N ALA A 143 2.30 8.50 -12.97
CA ALA A 143 1.93 7.73 -11.78
C ALA A 143 0.40 7.71 -11.56
N ALA A 144 -0.27 8.84 -11.82
CA ALA A 144 -1.73 8.90 -11.78
C ALA A 144 -2.40 8.05 -12.87
N LEU A 145 -1.82 7.98 -14.07
CA LEU A 145 -2.32 7.12 -15.16
C LEU A 145 -2.19 5.63 -14.82
N LEU A 146 -1.04 5.20 -14.28
CA LEU A 146 -0.83 3.82 -13.85
C LEU A 146 -1.72 3.44 -12.65
N ALA A 147 -1.95 4.38 -11.73
CA ALA A 147 -2.89 4.19 -10.63
C ALA A 147 -4.35 4.14 -11.12
N GLY A 148 -4.69 4.91 -12.17
CA GLY A 148 -5.99 4.86 -12.83
C GLY A 148 -6.26 3.53 -13.52
N ASP A 149 -5.23 2.94 -14.16
CA ASP A 149 -5.33 1.63 -14.83
C ASP A 149 -5.46 0.48 -13.80
N ALA A 150 -4.77 0.59 -12.65
CA ALA A 150 -4.92 -0.35 -11.54
C ALA A 150 -6.24 -0.18 -10.76
N ALA A 151 -6.79 1.04 -10.74
CA ALA A 151 -8.09 1.35 -10.15
C ALA A 151 -9.21 1.00 -11.13
N GLY A 152 -9.35 -0.31 -11.40
CA GLY A 152 -10.33 -0.88 -12.33
C GLY A 152 -11.65 -0.12 -12.40
N ASP A 153 -12.05 0.10 -13.66
CA ASP A 153 -13.18 0.85 -14.18
C ASP A 153 -14.22 1.25 -13.11
N PRO A 154 -14.37 2.55 -12.78
CA PRO A 154 -15.33 3.02 -11.77
C PRO A 154 -16.77 2.59 -12.07
N LEU A 155 -17.09 2.32 -13.34
CA LEU A 155 -18.36 1.74 -13.75
C LEU A 155 -18.58 0.33 -13.18
N GLN A 156 -17.56 -0.52 -13.12
CA GLN A 156 -17.70 -1.85 -12.52
C GLN A 156 -17.96 -1.78 -11.01
N ARG A 157 -17.40 -0.79 -10.31
CA ARG A 157 -17.68 -0.59 -8.87
C ARG A 157 -19.14 -0.17 -8.66
N GLN A 158 -19.65 0.73 -9.49
CA GLN A 158 -21.06 1.14 -9.44
C GLN A 158 -22.01 -0.02 -9.79
N VAL A 159 -21.69 -0.83 -10.81
CA VAL A 159 -22.50 -1.99 -11.19
C VAL A 159 -22.49 -3.09 -10.12
N ARG A 160 -21.34 -3.39 -9.50
CA ARG A 160 -21.28 -4.35 -8.37
C ARG A 160 -22.05 -3.85 -7.14
N ALA A 161 -21.97 -2.55 -6.84
CA ALA A 161 -22.75 -1.93 -5.76
C ALA A 161 -24.25 -2.01 -6.04
N ALA A 162 -24.68 -1.70 -7.26
CA ALA A 162 -26.08 -1.80 -7.68
C ALA A 162 -26.62 -3.25 -7.67
N ALA A 163 -25.79 -4.23 -8.08
CA ALA A 163 -26.14 -5.65 -8.05
C ALA A 163 -26.31 -6.18 -6.61
N GLY A 164 -25.54 -5.65 -5.64
CA GLY A 164 -25.68 -6.00 -4.22
C GLY A 164 -27.01 -5.56 -3.61
N HIS A 165 -27.55 -4.40 -4.01
CA HIS A 165 -28.84 -3.92 -3.52
C HIS A 165 -30.02 -4.78 -4.00
N ARG A 166 -30.02 -5.26 -5.26
CA ARG A 166 -31.07 -6.15 -5.76
C ARG A 166 -31.14 -7.49 -5.03
N ARG A 167 -30.00 -8.10 -4.68
CA ARG A 167 -29.98 -9.37 -3.92
C ARG A 167 -30.51 -9.22 -2.49
N ARG A 168 -30.36 -8.05 -1.85
CA ARG A 168 -30.92 -7.78 -0.52
C ARG A 168 -32.44 -7.55 -0.54
N ALA A 169 -32.98 -6.98 -1.62
CA ALA A 169 -34.41 -6.82 -1.80
C ALA A 169 -35.10 -8.18 -1.97
N ASP A 170 -34.52 -9.07 -2.77
CA ASP A 170 -35.07 -10.40 -3.05
C ASP A 170 -35.11 -11.30 -1.79
N ARG A 171 -34.05 -11.26 -0.96
CA ARG A 171 -34.00 -12.01 0.31
C ARG A 171 -34.99 -11.49 1.36
N ARG A 172 -35.39 -10.22 1.31
CA ARG A 172 -36.45 -9.67 2.17
C ARG A 172 -37.85 -9.98 1.63
N GLY A 173 -38.04 -10.05 0.32
CA GLY A 173 -39.29 -10.48 -0.31
C GLY A 173 -39.65 -11.92 0.04
N GLY A 174 -38.67 -12.83 0.07
CA GLY A 174 -38.88 -14.23 0.48
C GLY A 174 -39.23 -14.43 1.97
N LEU A 175 -38.88 -13.49 2.84
CA LEU A 175 -39.21 -13.53 4.28
C LEU A 175 -40.56 -12.87 4.60
N ALA A 176 -41.10 -12.04 3.71
CA ALA A 176 -42.39 -11.35 3.90
C ALA A 176 -43.60 -12.18 3.46
N MET A 177 -43.40 -13.29 2.73
CA MET A 177 -44.49 -14.13 2.21
C MET A 177 -44.94 -15.25 3.17
N GLY A 178 -44.56 -15.17 4.45
CA GLY A 178 -44.84 -16.21 5.46
C GLY A 178 -45.53 -15.75 6.74
N LEU A 179 -45.84 -14.46 6.91
CA LEU A 179 -46.50 -13.95 8.12
C LEU A 179 -47.76 -13.21 7.76
N GLY A 180 -48.90 -13.86 7.99
CA GLY A 180 -50.22 -13.30 7.79
C GLY A 180 -50.63 -12.29 8.87
N ALA A 181 -51.63 -11.50 8.47
CA ALA A 181 -52.57 -10.72 9.29
C ALA A 181 -52.11 -9.32 9.78
N PRO A 182 -53.06 -8.43 10.16
CA PRO A 182 -54.08 -7.87 9.26
C PRO A 182 -54.21 -6.34 9.40
N ALA A 183 -55.08 -5.79 8.55
CA ALA A 183 -55.46 -4.39 8.40
C ALA A 183 -55.81 -3.63 9.70
N VAL A 184 -55.44 -2.33 9.72
CA VAL A 184 -56.13 -1.33 10.54
C VAL A 184 -56.36 -0.07 9.70
N HIS A 185 -57.63 0.25 9.52
CA HIS A 185 -58.19 1.49 8.98
C HIS A 185 -57.89 2.70 9.88
N ALA A 186 -57.63 3.87 9.27
CA ALA A 186 -58.10 5.19 9.69
C ALA A 186 -57.62 6.21 8.63
N ALA A 187 -58.41 6.67 7.66
CA ALA A 187 -59.54 7.60 7.74
C ALA A 187 -59.21 8.91 8.49
N ALA A 188 -59.02 10.01 7.73
CA ALA A 188 -59.71 11.30 7.92
C ALA A 188 -58.97 12.49 7.27
N GLY A 189 -59.63 13.15 6.30
CA GLY A 189 -59.81 14.61 6.32
C GLY A 189 -58.72 15.54 5.74
N PRO A 190 -59.06 16.40 4.76
CA PRO A 190 -58.17 17.44 4.20
C PRO A 190 -58.39 18.80 4.89
N HIS A 191 -57.34 19.60 5.12
CA HIS A 191 -57.44 21.02 5.56
C HIS A 191 -56.14 21.82 5.27
N PRO A 192 -56.16 23.16 5.28
CA PRO A 192 -55.93 23.96 4.07
C PRO A 192 -54.62 24.78 4.04
N VAL A 193 -54.42 25.40 2.88
CA VAL A 193 -53.47 26.47 2.52
C VAL A 193 -53.32 27.54 3.61
N GLY A 194 -52.08 27.85 3.97
CA GLY A 194 -51.68 28.97 4.82
C GLY A 194 -50.59 29.82 4.13
N ASP A 195 -50.85 31.12 4.09
CA ASP A 195 -50.23 32.22 3.36
C ASP A 195 -48.72 32.44 3.62
N PRO A 196 -47.93 32.93 2.63
CA PRO A 196 -46.50 33.16 2.75
C PRO A 196 -46.24 34.64 3.04
N ASP A 197 -46.41 35.08 4.29
CA ASP A 197 -45.94 36.41 4.68
C ASP A 197 -45.41 36.40 6.11
N ARG A 198 -44.11 36.13 6.23
CA ARG A 198 -43.35 36.39 7.45
C ARG A 198 -41.99 36.98 7.11
N ASP A 199 -42.05 38.25 6.73
CA ASP A 199 -41.26 39.36 7.23
C ASP A 199 -39.93 38.97 7.93
N TYR A 200 -38.83 38.96 7.17
CA TYR A 200 -37.47 38.95 7.70
C TYR A 200 -36.75 40.22 7.24
N ARG A 201 -36.96 41.32 7.98
CA ARG A 201 -36.19 42.56 7.81
C ARG A 201 -34.72 42.35 8.22
N PRO A 202 -33.73 42.69 7.37
CA PRO A 202 -32.35 42.74 7.81
C PRO A 202 -32.02 44.16 8.32
N HIS A 203 -31.70 44.28 9.61
CA HIS A 203 -31.05 45.49 10.11
C HIS A 203 -29.60 45.55 9.62
N ARG A 204 -29.33 46.65 8.92
CA ARG A 204 -28.08 47.08 8.30
C ARG A 204 -27.35 48.01 9.26
N ALA A 205 -26.15 47.64 9.71
CA ALA A 205 -25.04 48.54 10.07
C ALA A 205 -23.90 47.71 10.69
N LEU A 206 -22.60 47.94 10.53
CA LEU A 206 -21.75 48.79 9.70
C LEU A 206 -20.30 48.34 10.05
N ALA A 207 -19.37 48.48 9.10
CA ALA A 207 -17.91 48.39 9.25
C ALA A 207 -17.34 46.98 9.57
N GLY A 208 -16.32 46.47 8.90
CA GLY A 208 -15.42 47.01 7.89
C GLY A 208 -14.28 46.00 7.77
N GLY A 209 -14.01 45.48 6.57
CA GLY A 209 -12.98 44.48 6.37
C GLY A 209 -13.03 43.92 4.96
N ARG A 210 -12.24 44.53 4.07
CA ARG A 210 -12.16 44.21 2.64
C ARG A 210 -11.68 42.78 2.42
N TYR A 211 -12.51 41.98 1.75
CA TYR A 211 -12.06 40.88 0.89
C TYR A 211 -12.67 41.12 -0.50
N PRO A 212 -11.89 41.09 -1.59
CA PRO A 212 -12.46 41.17 -2.93
C PRO A 212 -13.10 39.81 -3.27
N SER A 213 -14.42 39.73 -3.12
CA SER A 213 -15.22 38.64 -3.66
C SER A 213 -15.46 38.82 -5.15
N ALA A 214 -15.32 37.72 -5.86
CA ALA A 214 -15.75 37.51 -7.23
C ALA A 214 -17.18 38.04 -7.51
N ARG A 215 -17.31 38.78 -8.60
CA ARG A 215 -18.54 38.97 -9.41
C ARG A 215 -18.07 39.03 -10.86
N SER A 216 -18.31 37.99 -11.68
CA SER A 216 -19.57 37.67 -12.36
C SER A 216 -19.98 38.73 -13.40
N LEU A 217 -19.70 38.43 -14.67
CA LEU A 217 -20.52 38.79 -15.84
C LEU A 217 -20.50 37.50 -16.69
N SER A 218 -21.43 36.56 -16.49
CA SER A 218 -22.82 36.52 -16.95
C SER A 218 -23.00 36.68 -18.47
N LEU A 219 -23.59 35.63 -19.04
CA LEU A 219 -24.35 35.51 -20.29
C LEU A 219 -23.61 35.50 -21.64
N ALA A 220 -23.49 34.30 -22.20
CA ALA A 220 -24.04 34.01 -23.53
C ALA A 220 -24.51 32.54 -23.59
N CYS A 221 -25.79 32.38 -23.91
CA CYS A 221 -26.53 31.13 -23.98
C CYS A 221 -26.52 30.61 -25.43
N ALA A 222 -26.02 29.38 -25.64
CA ALA A 222 -26.42 28.34 -26.62
C ALA A 222 -26.60 28.72 -28.14
N PRO A 223 -26.83 27.77 -29.09
CA PRO A 223 -26.93 26.32 -28.99
C PRO A 223 -26.11 25.53 -30.05
N ALA A 224 -26.31 24.21 -30.00
CA ALA A 224 -25.87 23.15 -30.90
C ALA A 224 -26.19 23.36 -32.39
N GLY A 225 -25.42 22.73 -33.27
CA GLY A 225 -25.71 22.60 -34.69
C GLY A 225 -24.70 21.71 -35.43
N SER A 226 -25.12 20.50 -35.73
CA SER A 226 -24.48 19.50 -36.59
C SER A 226 -24.43 19.92 -38.07
N THR A 227 -23.73 19.10 -38.88
CA THR A 227 -23.83 18.96 -40.36
C THR A 227 -23.32 20.15 -41.18
N SER A 228 -22.82 20.04 -42.41
CA SER A 228 -22.29 19.01 -43.31
C SER A 228 -22.08 19.77 -44.63
N ARG A 229 -21.02 19.43 -45.39
CA ARG A 229 -20.89 19.60 -46.85
C ARG A 229 -20.82 20.99 -47.50
N ALA A 230 -19.86 21.04 -48.45
CA ALA A 230 -19.94 21.62 -49.79
C ALA A 230 -19.97 23.16 -49.83
N SER A 231 -19.40 23.89 -50.78
CA SER A 231 -18.63 23.65 -52.00
C SER A 231 -18.46 25.04 -52.63
N LEU A 232 -17.53 25.18 -53.57
CA LEU A 232 -17.53 26.17 -54.66
C LEU A 232 -17.03 27.61 -54.39
N SER A 233 -15.90 27.88 -55.06
CA SER A 233 -15.78 28.86 -56.16
C SER A 233 -15.13 30.22 -55.88
N MET A 234 -13.96 30.36 -56.52
CA MET A 234 -13.46 31.51 -57.29
C MET A 234 -13.70 32.93 -56.79
N SER A 235 -12.60 33.64 -56.51
CA SER A 235 -12.10 34.72 -57.39
C SER A 235 -10.61 34.90 -57.17
#